data_AF-A0A2M8L857-F1
#
_entry.id   AF-A0A2M8L857-F1
#
_cell.length_a   1.000
_cell.length_b   1.000
_cell.length_c   1.000
_cell.angle_alpha   90.00
_cell.angle_beta   90.00
_cell.angle_gamma   90.00
#
_symmetry.space_group_name_H-M   'P 1'
#
loop_
_entity.id
_entity.type
_entity.pdbx_description
1 polymer ?
#
loop_
_entity_poly.entity_id
_entity_poly.type
_entity_poly.pdbx_seq_one_letter_code
_entity_poly.pdbx_strand_id
1 'polypeptide(L)'
;MRDSQFCFTHNPKMKKAKKEAVIKGGKSPKKNYNPLPPVDLADNQGVARLLAQVINEVRRGEIDLRVANCIGYLAGHLIKALEISDLEKRVEEIEKTIKERLEKK
;
A
#
# COMPACT_ATOMS: atom_id res chain seq x y z
N MET A 1 -22.03 -11.65 -28.61
CA MET A 1 -22.66 -11.04 -27.42
C MET A 1 -23.34 -9.69 -27.71
N ARG A 2 -22.97 -8.96 -28.77
CA ARG A 2 -23.50 -7.61 -29.02
C ARG A 2 -24.96 -7.58 -29.51
N ASP A 3 -25.51 -8.71 -29.99
CA ASP A 3 -26.86 -8.79 -30.57
C ASP A 3 -27.89 -9.54 -29.72
N SER A 4 -27.64 -9.72 -28.42
CA SER A 4 -28.61 -10.37 -27.51
C SER A 4 -29.28 -9.33 -26.61
N GLN A 5 -30.60 -9.43 -26.46
CA GLN A 5 -31.37 -8.63 -25.48
C GLN A 5 -31.01 -8.92 -24.02
N PHE A 6 -30.21 -9.97 -23.76
CA PHE A 6 -29.82 -10.38 -22.41
C PHE A 6 -28.30 -10.27 -22.21
N CYS A 7 -27.88 -9.76 -21.06
CA CYS A 7 -26.48 -9.77 -20.66
C CYS A 7 -25.97 -11.20 -20.38
N PHE A 8 -24.65 -11.40 -20.39
CA PHE A 8 -23.98 -12.70 -20.19
C PHE A 8 -24.55 -13.50 -19.00
N THR A 9 -24.86 -12.81 -17.91
CA THR A 9 -25.35 -13.39 -16.65
C THR A 9 -26.80 -13.91 -16.74
N HIS A 10 -27.63 -13.31 -17.58
CA HIS A 10 -29.07 -13.59 -17.67
C HIS A 10 -29.49 -14.26 -18.98
N ASN A 11 -28.59 -14.36 -19.96
CA ASN A 11 -28.86 -15.03 -21.22
C ASN A 11 -28.97 -16.56 -21.01
N PRO A 12 -30.14 -17.18 -21.29
CA PRO A 12 -30.33 -18.63 -21.12
C PRO A 12 -29.33 -19.46 -21.95
N LYS A 13 -28.93 -18.97 -23.14
CA LYS A 13 -27.96 -19.64 -24.02
C LYS A 13 -26.55 -19.67 -23.40
N MET A 14 -26.24 -18.76 -22.49
CA MET A 14 -24.92 -18.65 -21.85
C MET A 14 -24.82 -19.40 -20.52
N LYS A 15 -25.86 -20.16 -20.12
CA LYS A 15 -25.92 -20.84 -18.82
C LYS A 15 -24.69 -21.73 -18.53
N LYS A 16 -24.20 -22.46 -19.54
CA LYS A 16 -22.99 -23.30 -19.41
C LYS A 16 -21.72 -22.46 -19.24
N ALA A 17 -21.47 -21.50 -20.13
CA ALA A 17 -20.32 -20.61 -20.05
C ALA A 17 -20.29 -19.78 -18.75
N LYS A 18 -21.46 -19.35 -18.26
CA LYS A 18 -21.58 -18.69 -16.94
C LYS A 18 -21.17 -19.64 -15.81
N LYS A 19 -21.65 -20.89 -15.83
CA LYS A 19 -21.31 -21.89 -14.82
C LYS A 19 -19.80 -22.16 -14.80
N GLU A 20 -19.19 -22.29 -15.98
CA GLU A 20 -17.73 -22.44 -16.11
C GLU A 20 -16.96 -21.22 -15.58
N ALA A 21 -17.42 -20.00 -15.89
CA ALA A 21 -16.81 -18.77 -15.38
C ALA A 21 -16.89 -18.67 -13.84
N VAL A 22 -18.02 -19.06 -13.23
CA VAL A 22 -18.18 -19.10 -11.77
C VAL A 22 -17.26 -20.15 -11.14
N ILE A 23 -17.19 -21.36 -11.71
CA ILE A 23 -16.27 -22.41 -11.24
C ILE A 23 -14.82 -21.93 -11.35
N LYS A 24 -14.45 -21.30 -12.47
CA LYS A 24 -13.12 -20.71 -12.66
C LYS A 24 -12.83 -19.65 -11.61
N GLY A 25 -13.78 -18.75 -11.36
CA GLY A 25 -13.67 -17.72 -10.32
C GLY A 25 -13.53 -18.29 -8.91
N GLY A 26 -14.26 -19.36 -8.58
CA GLY A 26 -14.16 -20.06 -7.30
C GLY A 26 -12.87 -20.88 -7.14
N LYS A 27 -12.27 -21.34 -8.24
CA LYS A 27 -10.96 -22.00 -8.28
C LYS A 27 -9.78 -21.03 -8.31
N SER A 28 -10.02 -19.76 -8.63
CA SER A 28 -8.98 -18.74 -8.55
C SER A 28 -8.40 -18.74 -7.12
N PRO A 29 -7.06 -18.73 -6.97
CA PRO A 29 -6.44 -18.78 -5.66
C PRO A 29 -6.99 -17.65 -4.78
N LYS A 30 -7.43 -18.00 -3.57
CA LYS A 30 -7.74 -16.99 -2.56
C LYS A 30 -6.47 -16.17 -2.34
N LYS A 31 -6.60 -14.85 -2.20
CA LYS A 31 -5.46 -13.98 -1.85
C LYS A 31 -4.71 -14.65 -0.69
N ASN A 32 -3.42 -14.91 -0.87
CA ASN A 32 -2.64 -15.59 0.14
C ASN A 32 -2.46 -14.58 1.29
N TYR A 33 -3.20 -14.78 2.38
CA TYR A 33 -3.22 -13.91 3.56
C TYR A 33 -2.32 -14.45 4.67
N ASN A 34 -1.29 -15.23 4.36
CA ASN A 34 -0.32 -15.58 5.40
C ASN A 34 0.30 -14.28 5.90
N PRO A 35 0.06 -13.88 7.16
CA PRO A 35 0.55 -12.62 7.67
C PRO A 35 2.07 -12.69 7.71
N LEU A 36 2.71 -11.76 7.01
CA LEU A 36 4.14 -11.55 7.11
C LEU A 36 4.46 -10.93 8.47
N PRO A 37 5.67 -11.15 9.00
CA PRO A 37 6.11 -10.47 10.21
C PRO A 37 6.08 -8.94 10.00
N PRO A 38 5.79 -8.16 11.05
CA PRO A 38 5.82 -6.72 10.96
C PRO A 38 7.23 -6.22 10.65
N VAL A 39 7.31 -5.14 9.88
CA VAL A 39 8.56 -4.44 9.57
C VAL A 39 8.68 -3.24 10.49
N ASP A 40 9.85 -3.05 11.08
CA ASP A 40 10.15 -1.85 11.85
C ASP A 40 10.34 -0.65 10.91
N LEU A 41 9.49 0.35 11.09
CA LEU A 41 9.41 1.57 10.27
C LEU A 41 9.44 2.83 11.15
N ALA A 42 10.20 2.80 12.25
CA ALA A 42 10.32 3.93 13.16
C ALA A 42 11.03 5.16 12.55
N ASP A 43 11.83 4.98 11.50
CA ASP A 43 12.60 6.04 10.86
C ASP A 43 12.63 5.92 9.32
N ASN A 44 13.13 6.98 8.68
CA ASN A 44 13.26 7.03 7.22
C ASN A 44 14.17 5.92 6.67
N GLN A 45 15.14 5.44 7.47
CA GLN A 45 16.03 4.35 7.07
C GLN A 45 15.29 3.01 7.01
N GLY A 46 14.38 2.75 7.94
CA GLY A 46 13.49 1.59 7.92
C GLY A 46 12.63 1.56 6.66
N VAL A 47 12.03 2.70 6.31
CA VAL A 47 11.25 2.83 5.07
C VAL A 47 12.13 2.60 3.83
N ALA A 48 13.34 3.15 3.80
CA ALA A 48 14.27 2.94 2.69
C ALA A 48 14.66 1.46 2.52
N ARG A 49 14.92 0.73 3.62
CA ARG A 49 15.20 -0.71 3.59
C ARG A 49 14.02 -1.51 3.03
N LEU A 50 12.80 -1.20 3.47
CA LEU A 50 11.58 -1.83 2.96
C LEU A 50 11.43 -1.59 1.45
N LEU A 51 11.58 -0.35 0.98
CA LEU A 51 11.46 -0.02 -0.43
C LEU A 51 12.54 -0.71 -1.28
N ALA A 52 13.78 -0.79 -0.79
CA ALA A 52 14.85 -1.51 -1.47
C ALA A 52 14.53 -3.00 -1.64
N GLN A 53 13.95 -3.64 -0.61
CA GLN A 53 13.48 -5.02 -0.71
C GLN A 53 12.38 -5.18 -1.76
N VAL A 54 11.33 -4.35 -1.68
CA VAL A 54 10.18 -4.41 -2.60
C VAL A 54 10.60 -4.17 -4.05
N ILE A 55 11.51 -3.22 -4.31
CA ILE A 55 12.06 -2.98 -5.66
C ILE A 55 12.69 -4.25 -6.22
N ASN A 56 13.48 -4.95 -5.41
CA ASN A 56 14.13 -6.18 -5.85
C ASN A 56 13.13 -7.33 -6.07
N GLU A 57 12.12 -7.46 -5.21
CA GLU A 57 11.04 -8.45 -5.40
C GLU A 57 10.23 -8.19 -6.68
N VAL A 58 9.94 -6.92 -6.99
CA VAL A 58 9.29 -6.52 -8.25
C VAL A 58 10.16 -6.91 -9.44
N ARG A 59 11.46 -6.62 -9.39
CA ARG A 59 12.40 -6.97 -10.47
C ARG A 59 12.54 -8.48 -10.67
N ARG A 60 12.36 -9.29 -9.62
CA ARG A 60 12.36 -10.76 -9.68
C ARG A 60 11.00 -11.35 -10.08
N GLY A 61 9.92 -10.56 -10.09
CA GLY A 61 8.57 -11.05 -10.34
C GLY A 61 7.97 -11.85 -9.18
N GLU A 62 8.48 -11.65 -7.96
CA GLU A 62 8.07 -12.39 -6.75
C GLU A 62 6.87 -11.76 -6.05
N ILE A 63 6.56 -10.49 -6.34
CA ILE A 63 5.47 -9.73 -5.72
C ILE A 63 4.47 -9.22 -6.78
N ASP A 64 3.18 -9.26 -6.44
CA ASP A 64 2.12 -8.65 -7.27
C ASP A 64 2.29 -7.11 -7.29
N LEU A 65 2.25 -6.52 -8.48
CA LEU A 65 2.44 -5.08 -8.67
C LEU A 65 1.46 -4.22 -7.85
N ARG A 66 0.24 -4.69 -7.58
CA ARG A 66 -0.72 -3.93 -6.76
C ARG A 66 -0.31 -3.90 -5.29
N VAL A 67 0.32 -4.97 -4.80
CA VAL A 67 0.87 -5.02 -3.44
C VAL A 67 2.07 -4.08 -3.35
N ALA A 68 3.01 -4.17 -4.30
CA ALA A 68 4.16 -3.28 -4.36
C ALA A 68 3.76 -1.79 -4.43
N ASN A 69 2.77 -1.45 -5.28
CA ASN A 69 2.25 -0.10 -5.39
C ASN A 69 1.58 0.39 -4.10
N CYS A 70 0.82 -0.48 -3.42
CA CYS A 70 0.22 -0.16 -2.12
C CYS A 70 1.29 0.15 -1.07
N ILE A 71 2.35 -0.67 -1.01
CA ILE A 71 3.48 -0.43 -0.11
C ILE A 71 4.15 0.90 -0.42
N GLY A 72 4.44 1.19 -1.70
CA GLY A 72 5.05 2.46 -2.12
C GLY A 72 4.21 3.68 -1.73
N TYR A 73 2.89 3.60 -1.90
CA TYR A 73 1.97 4.67 -1.54
C TYR A 73 1.94 4.92 -0.02
N LEU A 74 1.83 3.87 0.79
CA LEU A 74 1.84 3.98 2.26
C LEU A 74 3.20 4.46 2.79
N ALA A 75 4.30 3.98 2.20
CA ALA A 75 5.65 4.42 2.55
C ALA A 75 5.83 5.93 2.33
N GLY A 76 5.27 6.49 1.24
CA GLY A 76 5.29 7.93 0.98
C GLY A 76 4.57 8.74 2.06
N HIS A 77 3.40 8.29 2.51
CA HIS A 77 2.68 8.93 3.62
C HIS A 77 3.46 8.88 4.93
N LEU A 78 4.09 7.74 5.21
CA LEU A 78 4.89 7.56 6.43
C LEU A 78 6.12 8.47 6.43
N ILE A 79 6.89 8.53 5.34
CA ILE A 79 8.02 9.46 5.21
C ILE A 79 7.55 10.89 5.48
N LYS A 80 6.41 11.28 4.90
CA LYS A 80 5.90 12.64 5.11
C LYS A 80 5.54 12.93 6.56
N ALA A 81 4.93 11.96 7.25
CA ALA A 81 4.61 12.08 8.67
C ALA A 81 5.88 12.19 9.54
N LEU A 82 6.91 11.39 9.24
CA LEU A 82 8.19 11.44 9.93
C LEU A 82 8.90 12.79 9.73
N GLU A 83 8.93 13.30 8.50
CA GLU A 83 9.48 14.62 8.18
C GLU A 83 8.75 15.75 8.93
N ILE A 84 7.42 15.73 8.95
CA ILE A 84 6.63 16.75 9.65
C ILE A 84 6.92 16.69 11.15
N SER A 85 6.94 15.50 11.74
CA SER A 85 7.22 15.34 13.17
C SER A 85 8.62 15.82 13.55
N ASP A 86 9.63 15.60 12.71
CA ASP A 86 10.98 16.11 12.94
C ASP A 86 11.04 17.65 12.86
N LEU A 87 10.36 18.22 11.87
CA LEU A 87 10.27 19.68 11.72
C LEU A 87 9.55 20.34 12.91
N GLU A 88 8.44 19.76 13.37
CA GLU A 88 7.70 20.24 14.55
C GLU A 88 8.59 20.27 15.79
N LYS A 89 9.35 19.20 16.06
CA LYS A 89 10.32 19.15 17.18
C LYS A 89 11.36 20.27 17.07
N ARG A 90 11.94 20.46 15.89
CA ARG A 90 12.95 21.51 15.66
C ARG A 90 12.37 22.91 15.85
N VAL A 91 11.13 23.15 15.44
CA VAL A 91 10.44 24.43 15.68
C VAL A 91 10.19 24.63 17.17
N GLU A 92 9.71 23.62 17.88
CA GLU A 92 9.47 23.68 19.32
C GLU A 92 10.76 24.01 20.11
N GLU A 93 11.89 23.39 19.75
CA GLU A 93 13.20 23.69 20.34
C GLU A 93 13.64 25.14 20.11
N ILE A 94 13.41 25.67 18.91
CA ILE A 94 13.71 27.07 18.56
C ILE A 94 12.81 28.01 19.37
N GLU A 95 11.51 27.77 19.40
CA GLU A 95 10.54 28.59 20.13
C GLU A 95 10.86 28.62 21.63
N LYS A 96 11.21 27.47 22.21
CA LYS A 96 11.64 27.37 23.61
C LYS A 96 12.89 28.21 23.86
N THR A 97 13.90 28.08 23.00
CA THR A 97 15.15 28.86 23.11
C THR A 97 14.90 30.37 23.01
N ILE A 98 13.96 30.80 22.16
CA ILE A 98 13.58 32.21 22.02
C ILE A 98 12.88 32.70 23.29
N LYS A 99 11.91 31.95 23.83
CA LYS A 99 11.20 32.32 25.07
C LYS A 99 12.18 32.47 26.24
N GLU A 100 13.07 31.50 26.43
CA GLU A 100 14.08 31.55 27.49
C GLU A 100 15.01 32.77 27.39
N ARG A 101 15.31 33.25 26.17
CA ARG A 101 16.10 34.47 25.96
C ARG A 101 15.33 35.75 26.23
N LEU A 102 14.03 35.76 25.93
CA LEU A 102 13.15 36.91 26.20
C LEU A 102 12.89 37.07 27.70
N GLU A 103 12.71 35.97 28.43
CA GLU A 103 12.48 35.97 29.88
C GLU A 103 13.73 36.34 30.70
N LYS A 104 14.93 36.20 30.11
CA LYS A 104 16.21 36.57 30.74
C LYS A 104 16.63 38.03 30.47
N LYS A 105 15.83 38.81 29.74
CA LYS A 105 16.07 40.22 29.43
C LYS A 105 15.17 41.12 30.27
#